data_AF-A0A2S5GD43-F1
#
_entry.id   AF-A0A2S5GD43-F1
#
_cell.length_a   1.000
_cell.length_b   1.000
_cell.length_c   1.000
_cell.angle_alpha   90.00
_cell.angle_beta   90.00
_cell.angle_gamma   90.00
#
_symmetry.space_group_name_H-M   'P 1'
#
loop_
_entity.id
_entity.type
_entity.pdbx_description
1 polymer ?
#
loop_
_entity_poly.entity_id
_entity_poly.type
_entity_poly.pdbx_seq_one_letter_code
_entity_poly.pdbx_strand_id
1 'polypeptide(L)' 'MINHKVKYMILILPTFILTVVLLYLLPPSKSFLAMSPLFLGWIVYYTWRYVENKSDNEKTI' A
#
# COMPACT_ATOMS: atom_id res chain seq x y z
N MET A 1 -9.00 13.48 -11.11
CA MET A 1 -7.75 12.74 -10.83
C MET A 1 -7.28 13.08 -9.44
N ILE A 2 -7.35 12.15 -8.48
CA ILE A 2 -6.63 12.32 -7.21
C ILE A 2 -5.14 12.26 -7.55
N ASN A 3 -4.39 13.32 -7.22
CA ASN A 3 -2.96 13.38 -7.48
C ASN A 3 -2.25 12.12 -6.98
N HIS A 4 -1.34 11.56 -7.78
CA HIS A 4 -0.60 10.34 -7.43
C HIS A 4 0.09 10.44 -6.06
N LYS A 5 0.58 11.64 -5.70
CA LYS A 5 1.14 11.93 -4.37
C LYS A 5 0.14 11.74 -3.23
N VAL A 6 -1.11 12.14 -3.43
CA VAL A 6 -2.18 12.01 -2.42
C VAL A 6 -2.59 10.54 -2.26
N LYS A 7 -2.72 9.79 -3.36
CA LYS A 7 -2.98 8.34 -3.31
C LYS A 7 -1.86 7.59 -2.57
N TYR A 8 -0.61 7.94 -2.87
CA TYR A 8 0.54 7.37 -2.20
C TYR A 8 0.53 7.66 -0.69
N MET A 9 0.17 8.88 -0.30
CA MET A 9 0.08 9.27 1.11
C MET A 9 -1.06 8.58 1.85
N ILE A 10 -2.23 8.43 1.21
CA ILE A 10 -3.39 7.69 1.74
C ILE A 10 -3.06 6.21 1.95
N LEU A 11 -2.14 5.64 1.16
CA LEU A 11 -1.75 4.24 1.30
C LEU A 11 -0.59 4.07 2.29
N ILE A 12 0.43 4.92 2.24
CA ILE A 12 1.59 4.83 3.12
C ILE A 12 1.23 5.09 4.57
N LEU A 13 0.44 6.12 4.86
CA LEU A 13 0.15 6.52 6.23
C LEU A 13 -0.49 5.37 7.04
N PRO A 14 -1.59 4.73 6.59
CA PRO A 14 -2.15 3.59 7.31
C PRO A 14 -1.21 2.38 7.32
N THR A 15 -0.45 2.12 6.24
CA THR A 15 0.49 0.99 6.19
C THR A 15 1.63 1.16 7.21
N PHE A 16 2.13 2.39 7.35
CA PHE A 16 3.17 2.74 8.31
C PHE A 16 2.66 2.62 9.74
N ILE A 17 1.49 3.18 10.03
CA ILE A 17 0.84 3.05 11.34
C ILE A 17 0.64 1.57 11.70
N LEU A 18 0.12 0.76 10.76
CA LEU A 18 -0.05 -0.68 10.98
C LEU A 18 1.27 -1.37 11.32
N THR A 19 2.32 -1.07 10.56
CA THR A 19 3.66 -1.66 10.75
C THR A 19 4.21 -1.33 12.14
N VAL A 20 4.11 -0.06 12.57
CA VAL A 20 4.57 0.38 13.90
C VAL A 20 3.76 -0.30 15.01
N VAL A 21 2.43 -0.40 14.85
CA VAL A 21 1.56 -1.10 15.80
C VAL A 21 1.93 -2.58 15.89
N LEU A 22 2.10 -3.27 14.76
CA LEU A 22 2.50 -4.68 14.76
C LEU A 22 3.88 -4.90 15.39
N LEU A 23 4.85 -3.99 15.17
CA LEU A 23 6.16 -4.09 15.80
C LEU A 23 6.08 -4.03 17.34
N TYR A 24 5.14 -3.27 17.88
CA TYR A 24 4.92 -3.18 19.33
C TYR A 24 4.07 -4.34 19.89
N LEU A 25 3.14 -4.87 19.08
CA LEU A 25 2.19 -5.90 19.52
C LEU A 25 2.74 -7.33 19.37
N LEU A 26 3.57 -7.58 18.35
CA LEU A 26 4.04 -8.94 18.05
C LEU A 26 5.20 -9.35 18.94
N PRO A 27 5.21 -10.62 19.41
CA PRO A 27 6.35 -11.16 20.13
C PRO A 27 7.58 -11.23 19.22
N PRO A 28 8.81 -11.17 19.79
CA PRO A 28 10.06 -11.14 19.01
C PRO A 28 10.21 -12.28 17.99
N SER A 29 9.68 -13.46 18.31
CA SER A 29 9.70 -14.64 17.43
C SER A 29 8.90 -14.45 16.14
N LYS A 30 8.00 -13.47 16.10
CA LYS A 30 7.13 -13.16 14.96
C LYS A 30 7.36 -11.76 14.40
N SER A 31 8.37 -11.01 14.86
CA SER A 31 8.64 -9.65 14.39
C SER A 31 8.81 -9.54 12.88
N PHE A 32 9.21 -10.62 12.18
CA PHE A 32 9.26 -10.64 10.71
C PHE A 32 7.88 -10.39 10.05
N LEU A 33 6.78 -10.81 10.69
CA LEU A 33 5.42 -10.57 10.21
C LEU A 33 5.00 -9.11 10.34
N ALA A 34 5.68 -8.31 11.17
CA ALA A 34 5.40 -6.90 11.29
C ALA A 34 5.72 -6.12 10.01
N MET A 35 6.58 -6.65 9.13
CA MET A 35 6.81 -6.08 7.79
C MET A 35 5.75 -6.47 6.76
N SER A 36 4.86 -7.42 7.04
CA SER A 36 3.82 -7.85 6.10
C SER A 36 2.93 -6.73 5.57
N PRO A 37 2.56 -5.69 6.35
CA PRO A 37 1.75 -4.60 5.83
C PRO A 37 2.47 -3.80 4.75
N LEU A 38 3.80 -3.63 4.83
CA LEU A 38 4.58 -2.93 3.80
C LEU A 38 4.44 -3.61 2.44
N PHE A 39 4.57 -4.95 2.40
CA PHE A 39 4.41 -5.71 1.17
C PHE A 39 2.99 -5.63 0.63
N LEU A 40 1.97 -5.75 1.51
CA LEU A 40 0.57 -5.60 1.13
C LEU A 40 0.27 -4.21 0.58
N GLY A 41 0.80 -3.16 1.20
CA GLY A 41 0.66 -1.78 0.74
C GLY A 41 1.23 -1.59 -0.67
N TRP A 42 2.40 -2.20 -0.96
CA TRP A 42 2.96 -2.15 -2.32
C TRP A 42 2.11 -2.90 -3.34
N ILE A 43 1.60 -4.08 -3.02
CA ILE A 43 0.71 -4.84 -3.92
C ILE A 43 -0.51 -3.99 -4.27
N VAL A 44 -1.18 -3.43 -3.27
CA VAL A 44 -2.35 -2.56 -3.49
C VAL A 44 -2.00 -1.35 -4.36
N TYR A 45 -0.86 -0.69 -4.11
CA TYR A 45 -0.40 0.45 -4.91
C TYR A 45 -0.23 0.09 -6.38
N TYR A 46 0.50 -0.98 -6.68
CA TYR A 46 0.78 -1.39 -8.05
C TYR A 46 -0.47 -1.94 -8.75
N THR A 47 -1.31 -2.70 -8.05
CA THR A 47 -2.60 -3.16 -8.60
C THR A 47 -3.49 -1.97 -8.94
N TRP A 48 -3.60 -0.98 -8.06
CA TRP A 48 -4.39 0.22 -8.35
C TRP A 48 -3.82 0.99 -9.55
N ARG A 49 -2.50 1.20 -9.59
CA ARG A 49 -1.85 1.86 -10.73
C ARG A 49 -2.07 1.12 -12.04
N TYR A 50 -2.04 -0.21 -12.01
CA TYR A 50 -2.31 -1.03 -13.18
C TYR A 50 -3.76 -0.86 -13.69
N VAL A 51 -4.74 -0.87 -12.78
CA VAL A 51 -6.15 -0.65 -13.12
C VAL A 51 -6.39 0.75 -13.67
N GLU A 52 -5.75 1.77 -13.10
CA GLU A 52 -5.86 3.16 -13.58
C GLU A 52 -5.28 3.31 -15.00
N ASN A 53 -4.09 2.75 -15.25
CA ASN A 53 -3.46 2.77 -16.58
C ASN A 53 -4.25 1.98 -17.63
N LYS A 54 -4.96 0.92 -17.23
CA LYS A 54 -5.83 0.15 -18.13
C LYS A 54 -7.08 0.95 -18.51
N SER A 55 -7.68 1.63 -17.53
CA SER A 55 -8.87 2.46 -17.75
C SER A 55 -8.60 3.67 -18.65
N ASP A 56 -7.40 4.26 -18.60
CA ASP A 56 -7.04 5.38 -19.49
C ASP A 56 -6.78 4.91 -20.93
N ASN A 57 -6.21 3.71 -21.13
CA ASN A 57 -6.03 3.14 -22.47
C ASN A 57 -7.37 2.77 -23.12
N GLU A 58 -8.33 2.23 -22.36
CA GLU A 58 -9.64 1.84 -22.88
C GLU A 58 -10.50 3.05 -23.31
N LYS A 59 -10.29 4.23 -22.70
CA LYS A 59 -10.99 5.47 -23.09
C LYS A 59 -10.43 6.15 -24.34
N THR A 60 -9.29 5.70 -24.85
CA THR A 60 -8.59 6.30 -25.99
C THR A 60 -8.78 5.50 -27.29
N ILE A 61 -9.51 4.38 -27.25
CA ILE A 61 -9.82 3.51 -28.41
C ILE A 61 -11.28 3.72 -28.83
#